data_AF-A0A8S4QU13-F1
#
_entry.id   AF-A0A8S4QU13-F1
#
_cell.length_a   1.000
_cell.length_b   1.000
_cell.length_c   1.000
_cell.angle_alpha   90.00
_cell.angle_beta   90.00
_cell.angle_gamma   90.00
#
_symmetry.space_group_name_H-M   'P 1'
#
loop_
_entity.id
_entity.type
_entity.pdbx_description
1 polymer ?
#
loop_
_entity_poly.entity_id
_entity_poly.type
_entity_poly.pdbx_seq_one_letter_code
_entity_poly.pdbx_strand_id
1 'polypeptide(L)'
;NFEIKNVPKKVNETKEDLIEMVNCLSKSVGTSIAVSDIKDIYRVRGKREDISNTPIVVETSSAIFKTDLLKMCKNYNVKHKSKLCAKHLGFRTSEDTPIFVSEQLTPKGARLYFLARELVRTKAYRFCWTAYGKVFVRKDENSPIITIKNETQISYLLKKN
;
A
#
# COMPACT_ATOMS: atom_id res chain seq x y z
N ASN A 1 6.24 -1.22 8.41
CA ASN A 1 5.44 -2.29 7.79
C ASN A 1 4.83 -1.80 6.50
N PHE A 2 4.62 -2.71 5.56
CA PHE A 2 3.79 -2.48 4.38
C PHE A 2 2.75 -3.59 4.28
N GLU A 3 1.73 -3.37 3.46
CA GLU A 3 0.67 -4.34 3.22
C GLU A 3 0.46 -4.55 1.71
N ILE A 4 0.13 -5.78 1.34
CA ILE A 4 -0.28 -6.18 -0.01
C ILE A 4 -1.74 -6.57 0.06
N LYS A 5 -2.60 -5.82 -0.62
CA LYS A 5 -4.06 -6.02 -0.62
C LYS A 5 -4.52 -6.79 -1.84
N ASN A 6 -5.68 -7.41 -1.69
CA ASN A 6 -6.37 -8.18 -2.72
C ASN A 6 -5.52 -9.34 -3.25
N VAL A 7 -4.77 -9.99 -2.35
CA VAL A 7 -3.93 -11.14 -2.70
C VAL A 7 -4.77 -12.41 -2.62
N PRO A 8 -4.88 -13.20 -3.71
CA PRO A 8 -5.51 -14.51 -3.67
C PRO A 8 -4.93 -15.38 -2.56
N LYS A 9 -5.76 -16.19 -1.91
CA LYS A 9 -5.31 -17.09 -0.83
C LYS A 9 -5.02 -18.48 -1.38
N LYS A 10 -3.88 -19.07 -1.00
CA LYS A 10 -3.59 -20.48 -1.30
C LYS A 10 -4.33 -21.41 -0.33
N VAL A 11 -4.67 -22.61 -0.80
CA VAL A 11 -5.13 -23.69 0.09
C VAL A 11 -3.97 -24.10 1.00
N ASN A 12 -4.22 -24.23 2.30
CA ASN A 12 -3.20 -24.56 3.30
C ASN A 12 -1.98 -23.63 3.31
N GLU A 13 -2.20 -22.35 3.00
CA GLU A 13 -1.15 -21.33 2.92
C GLU A 13 -0.32 -21.23 4.21
N THR A 14 1.01 -21.29 4.07
CA THR A 14 1.97 -21.18 5.19
C THR A 14 2.67 -19.82 5.23
N LYS A 15 3.51 -19.57 6.24
CA LYS A 15 4.35 -18.36 6.26
C LYS A 15 5.38 -18.35 5.13
N GLU A 16 5.92 -19.51 4.77
CA GLU A 16 6.87 -19.68 3.66
C GLU A 16 6.24 -19.29 2.32
N ASP A 17 4.96 -19.61 2.11
CA ASP A 17 4.21 -19.13 0.95
C ASP A 17 4.15 -17.60 0.89
N LEU A 18 3.88 -16.95 2.02
CA LEU A 18 3.81 -15.49 2.08
C LEU A 18 5.19 -14.87 1.79
N ILE A 19 6.27 -15.45 2.32
CA ILE A 19 7.64 -15.01 2.06
C ILE A 19 7.94 -15.14 0.57
N GLU A 20 7.59 -16.26 -0.06
CA GLU A 20 7.84 -16.47 -1.48
C GLU A 20 7.01 -15.52 -2.36
N MET A 21 5.78 -15.19 -1.97
CA MET A 21 5.00 -14.14 -2.65
C MET A 21 5.71 -12.79 -2.61
N VAL A 22 6.25 -12.39 -1.46
CA VAL A 22 6.98 -11.13 -1.30
C VAL A 22 8.32 -11.17 -2.06
N ASN A 23 8.99 -12.33 -2.09
CA ASN A 23 10.19 -12.56 -2.89
C ASN A 23 9.91 -12.38 -4.40
N CYS A 24 8.86 -13.02 -4.92
CA CYS A 24 8.39 -12.84 -6.29
C CYS A 24 8.07 -11.37 -6.62
N LEU A 25 7.40 -10.67 -5.70
CA LEU A 25 7.09 -9.24 -5.87
C LEU A 25 8.36 -8.41 -5.98
N SER A 26 9.31 -8.63 -5.07
CA SER A 26 10.57 -7.90 -5.02
C SER A 26 11.33 -8.03 -6.34
N LYS A 27 11.46 -9.25 -6.85
CA LYS A 27 12.10 -9.54 -8.15
C LYS A 27 11.35 -8.85 -9.30
N SER A 28 10.02 -8.92 -9.30
CA SER A 28 9.18 -8.31 -10.33
C SER A 28 9.34 -6.78 -10.42
N VAL A 29 9.65 -6.12 -9.31
CA VAL A 29 9.87 -4.66 -9.26
C VAL A 29 11.36 -4.27 -9.34
N GLY A 30 12.25 -5.22 -9.60
CA GLY A 30 13.68 -4.98 -9.81
C GLY A 30 14.49 -4.82 -8.52
N THR A 31 14.07 -5.45 -7.42
CA THR A 31 14.83 -5.54 -6.17
C THR A 31 14.87 -6.98 -5.66
N SER A 32 15.54 -7.21 -4.54
CA SER A 32 15.56 -8.50 -3.86
C SER A 32 15.31 -8.26 -2.37
N ILE A 33 14.47 -9.11 -1.78
CA ILE A 33 14.25 -9.17 -0.35
C ILE A 33 14.89 -10.45 0.19
N ALA A 34 15.69 -10.33 1.24
CA ALA A 34 16.19 -11.47 1.99
C ALA A 34 15.22 -11.81 3.14
N VAL A 35 15.25 -13.05 3.62
CA VAL A 35 14.45 -13.45 4.78
C VAL A 35 14.81 -12.62 6.02
N SER A 36 16.09 -12.24 6.17
CA SER A 36 16.57 -11.35 7.23
C SER A 36 15.98 -9.93 7.18
N ASP A 37 15.41 -9.53 6.04
CA ASP A 37 14.72 -8.24 5.91
C ASP A 37 13.29 -8.28 6.46
N ILE A 38 12.76 -9.47 6.76
CA ILE A 38 11.41 -9.71 7.26
C ILE A 38 11.48 -10.06 8.74
N LYS A 39 10.92 -9.18 9.59
CA LYS A 39 10.73 -9.43 11.03
C LYS A 39 9.54 -10.34 11.30
N ASP A 40 8.42 -10.11 10.61
CA ASP A 40 7.24 -10.96 10.65
C ASP A 40 6.40 -10.77 9.39
N ILE A 41 5.56 -11.75 9.10
CA ILE A 41 4.66 -11.78 7.96
C ILE A 41 3.41 -12.59 8.27
N TYR A 42 2.25 -12.01 7.98
CA TYR A 42 0.96 -12.63 8.27
C TYR A 42 -0.17 -12.04 7.44
N ARG A 43 -1.27 -12.79 7.31
CA ARG A 43 -2.53 -12.25 6.80
C ARG A 43 -3.32 -11.56 7.89
N VAL A 44 -3.91 -10.43 7.54
CA VAL A 44 -4.93 -9.78 8.38
C VAL A 44 -6.20 -10.62 8.33
N ARG A 45 -6.85 -10.82 9.47
CA ARG A 45 -8.15 -11.51 9.51
C ARG A 45 -9.22 -10.67 8.80
N GLY A 46 -10.01 -11.32 7.94
CA GLY A 46 -11.18 -10.70 7.33
C GLY A 46 -12.20 -10.33 8.38
N LYS A 47 -12.99 -9.27 8.14
CA LYS A 47 -14.12 -8.91 9.01
C LYS A 47 -15.29 -9.90 8.89
N ARG A 48 -15.31 -10.68 7.82
CA ARG A 48 -16.31 -11.69 7.49
C ARG A 48 -15.60 -12.92 6.94
N GLU A 49 -16.19 -14.10 7.15
CA GLU A 49 -15.60 -15.38 6.75
C GLU A 49 -15.59 -15.60 5.23
N ASP A 50 -16.47 -14.92 4.49
CA ASP A 50 -16.58 -14.99 3.02
C ASP A 50 -15.46 -14.24 2.29
N ILE A 51 -14.72 -13.37 2.97
CA ILE A 51 -13.63 -12.60 2.37
C ILE A 51 -12.36 -13.46 2.33
N SER A 52 -12.09 -14.05 1.17
CA SER A 52 -10.91 -14.89 0.95
C SER A 52 -9.61 -14.09 0.72
N ASN A 53 -9.69 -12.95 0.04
CA ASN A 53 -8.51 -12.16 -0.37
C ASN A 53 -8.11 -11.12 0.69
N THR A 54 -7.72 -11.58 1.88
CA THR A 54 -7.32 -10.66 2.95
C THR A 54 -5.89 -10.12 2.76
N PRO A 55 -5.58 -8.91 3.25
CA PRO A 55 -4.24 -8.33 3.08
C PRO A 55 -3.14 -9.15 3.75
N ILE A 56 -1.96 -9.19 3.12
CA ILE A 56 -0.71 -9.66 3.75
C ILE A 56 0.00 -8.44 4.33
N VAL A 57 0.37 -8.49 5.61
CA VAL A 57 1.21 -7.49 6.27
C VAL A 57 2.62 -8.04 6.36
N VAL A 58 3.60 -7.19 6.03
CA VAL A 58 5.02 -7.50 6.12
C VAL A 58 5.68 -6.47 7.03
N GLU A 59 6.27 -6.97 8.12
CA GLU A 59 7.08 -6.18 9.04
C GLU A 59 8.53 -6.28 8.61
N THR A 60 9.13 -5.15 8.23
CA THR A 60 10.51 -5.14 7.73
C THR A 60 11.50 -4.80 8.84
N SER A 61 12.70 -5.35 8.74
CA SER A 61 13.80 -5.02 9.65
C SER A 61 14.24 -3.56 9.50
N SER A 62 14.18 -3.03 8.27
CA SER A 62 14.57 -1.66 7.90
C SER A 62 13.40 -0.82 7.38
N ALA A 63 13.30 0.41 7.87
CA ALA A 63 12.35 1.41 7.36
C ALA A 63 12.78 2.00 6.00
N ILE A 64 14.09 1.98 5.71
CA ILE A 64 14.66 2.43 4.43
C ILE A 64 14.23 1.44 3.35
N PHE A 65 14.50 0.15 3.57
CA PHE A 65 14.12 -0.91 2.64
C PHE A 65 12.62 -0.91 2.31
N LYS A 66 11.77 -0.78 3.34
CA LYS A 66 10.31 -0.60 3.17
C LYS A 66 9.98 0.55 2.23
N THR A 67 10.60 1.71 2.44
CA THR A 67 10.34 2.92 1.66
C THR A 67 10.78 2.73 0.20
N ASP A 68 11.93 2.12 -0.02
CA ASP A 68 12.45 1.84 -1.36
C ASP A 68 11.58 0.83 -2.10
N LEU A 69 11.17 -0.26 -1.46
CA LEU A 69 10.28 -1.26 -2.05
C LEU A 69 8.92 -0.63 -2.45
N LEU A 70 8.33 0.19 -1.59
CA LEU A 70 7.08 0.91 -1.89
C LEU A 70 7.25 1.86 -3.09
N LYS A 71 8.39 2.56 -3.17
CA LYS A 71 8.74 3.43 -4.30
C LYS A 71 8.91 2.62 -5.59
N MET A 72 9.56 1.45 -5.54
CA MET A 72 9.72 0.56 -6.69
C MET A 72 8.37 0.02 -7.17
N CYS A 73 7.48 -0.41 -6.27
CA CYS A 73 6.13 -0.84 -6.62
C CYS A 73 5.32 0.29 -7.28
N LYS A 74 5.40 1.51 -6.74
CA LYS A 74 4.76 2.68 -7.35
C LYS A 74 5.32 2.98 -8.74
N ASN A 75 6.64 2.97 -8.90
CA ASN A 75 7.32 3.20 -10.17
C ASN A 75 6.96 2.14 -11.21
N TYR A 76 6.88 0.87 -10.81
CA TYR A 76 6.43 -0.21 -11.68
C TYR A 76 5.05 0.11 -12.27
N ASN A 77 4.09 0.49 -11.41
CA ASN A 77 2.74 0.87 -11.82
C ASN A 77 2.68 2.15 -12.67
N VAL A 78 3.67 3.05 -12.59
CA VAL A 78 3.71 4.23 -13.47
C VAL A 78 4.29 3.87 -14.84
N LYS A 79 5.37 3.08 -14.88
CA LYS A 79 6.12 2.77 -16.09
C LYS A 79 5.46 1.71 -16.97
N HIS A 80 4.68 0.80 -16.39
CA HIS A 80 4.09 -0.32 -17.13
C HIS A 80 2.59 -0.11 -17.40
N LYS A 81 2.14 -0.55 -18.57
CA LYS A 81 0.70 -0.62 -18.90
C LYS A 81 0.01 -1.62 -17.98
N SER A 82 0.57 -2.83 -17.87
CA SER A 82 0.13 -3.86 -16.92
C SER A 82 0.57 -3.49 -15.51
N LYS A 83 -0.40 -3.31 -14.61
CA LYS A 83 -0.14 -2.99 -13.20
C LYS A 83 0.23 -4.26 -12.42
N LEU A 84 0.73 -4.07 -11.21
CA LEU A 84 0.94 -5.18 -10.27
C LEU A 84 -0.36 -5.96 -10.07
N CYS A 85 -0.24 -7.27 -10.22
CA CYS A 85 -1.31 -8.26 -10.09
C CYS A 85 -0.74 -9.57 -9.54
N ALA A 86 -1.59 -10.55 -9.24
CA ALA A 86 -1.24 -11.78 -8.56
C ALA A 86 -0.08 -12.56 -9.22
N LYS A 87 0.10 -12.50 -10.54
CA LYS A 87 1.25 -13.14 -11.20
C LYS A 87 2.61 -12.65 -10.72
N HIS A 88 2.70 -11.38 -10.30
CA HIS A 88 3.91 -10.79 -9.73
C HIS A 88 4.19 -11.30 -8.30
N LEU A 89 3.22 -11.96 -7.67
CA LEU A 89 3.39 -12.71 -6.41
C LEU A 89 3.63 -14.21 -6.66
N GLY A 90 3.89 -14.62 -7.89
CA GLY A 90 4.13 -16.02 -8.24
C GLY A 90 2.87 -16.84 -8.53
N PHE A 91 1.68 -16.25 -8.51
CA PHE A 91 0.46 -16.98 -8.90
C PHE A 91 0.48 -17.30 -10.41
N ARG A 92 -0.18 -18.42 -10.76
CA ARG A 92 -0.40 -18.88 -12.12
C ARG A 92 -1.90 -19.06 -12.34
N THR A 93 -2.61 -17.95 -12.33
CA THR A 93 -4.07 -17.89 -12.55
C THR A 93 -4.37 -17.41 -13.95
N SER A 94 -5.52 -17.82 -14.50
CA SER A 94 -6.04 -17.29 -15.78
C SER A 94 -6.39 -15.81 -15.69
N GLU A 95 -6.79 -15.35 -14.50
CA GLU A 95 -7.17 -13.97 -14.24
C GLU A 95 -6.01 -13.12 -13.71
N ASP A 96 -5.89 -11.90 -14.24
CA ASP A 96 -4.93 -10.87 -13.81
C ASP A 96 -5.46 -10.13 -12.55
N THR A 97 -5.63 -10.85 -11.42
CA THR A 97 -6.16 -10.25 -10.18
C THR A 97 -5.27 -9.10 -9.69
N PRO A 98 -5.75 -7.84 -9.68
CA PRO A 98 -4.92 -6.70 -9.31
C PRO A 98 -4.56 -6.73 -7.83
N ILE A 99 -3.32 -6.36 -7.51
CA ILE A 99 -2.85 -6.24 -6.12
C ILE A 99 -2.46 -4.81 -5.82
N PHE A 100 -2.57 -4.41 -4.56
CA PHE A 100 -2.23 -3.05 -4.14
C PHE A 100 -1.22 -3.08 -3.00
N VAL A 101 -0.03 -2.57 -3.27
CA VAL A 101 1.04 -2.45 -2.27
C VAL A 101 0.98 -1.05 -1.67
N SER A 102 0.79 -0.96 -0.35
CA SER A 102 0.71 0.31 0.37
C SER A 102 1.44 0.27 1.71
N GLU A 103 1.80 1.44 2.23
CA GLU A 103 2.25 1.54 3.62
C GLU A 103 1.12 1.11 4.57
N GLN A 104 1.45 0.32 5.59
CA GLN A 104 0.50 -0.02 6.66
C GLN A 104 0.43 1.18 7.62
N LEU A 105 -0.73 1.83 7.69
CA LEU A 105 -0.97 2.97 8.57
C LEU A 105 -1.53 2.52 9.91
N THR A 106 -1.32 3.33 10.94
CA THR A 106 -2.07 3.20 12.20
C THR A 106 -3.56 3.45 11.95
N PRO A 107 -4.48 2.98 12.82
CA PRO A 107 -5.91 3.26 12.67
C PRO A 107 -6.22 4.75 12.51
N LYS A 108 -5.55 5.60 13.30
CA LYS A 108 -5.63 7.06 13.18
C LYS A 108 -5.12 7.56 11.82
N GLY A 109 -3.96 7.08 11.37
CA GLY A 109 -3.40 7.45 10.06
C GLY A 109 -4.29 7.03 8.90
N ALA A 110 -4.84 5.82 8.95
CA ALA A 110 -5.77 5.30 7.96
C ALA A 110 -7.07 6.13 7.91
N ARG A 111 -7.60 6.51 9.08
CA ARG A 111 -8.76 7.40 9.20
C ARG A 111 -8.49 8.77 8.59
N LEU A 112 -7.35 9.39 8.92
CA LEU A 112 -6.95 10.66 8.34
C LEU A 112 -6.77 10.58 6.83
N TYR A 113 -6.15 9.50 6.33
CA TYR A 113 -5.95 9.30 4.89
C TYR A 113 -7.29 9.14 4.16
N PHE A 114 -8.21 8.36 4.72
CA PHE A 114 -9.56 8.19 4.19
C PHE A 114 -10.25 9.55 4.03
N LEU A 115 -10.29 10.36 5.09
CA LEU A 115 -10.92 11.68 5.08
C LEU A 115 -10.20 12.68 4.17
N ALA A 116 -8.85 12.69 4.17
CA ALA A 116 -8.07 13.61 3.36
C ALA A 116 -8.27 13.38 1.85
N ARG A 117 -8.64 12.16 1.41
CA ARG A 117 -8.99 11.91 0.00
C ARG A 117 -10.26 12.62 -0.45
N GLU A 118 -11.12 13.06 0.46
CA GLU A 118 -12.28 13.89 0.11
C GLU A 118 -11.85 15.21 -0.53
N LEU A 119 -10.73 15.80 -0.09
CA LEU A 119 -10.15 17.01 -0.70
C LEU A 119 -9.80 16.79 -2.19
N VAL A 120 -9.42 15.56 -2.56
CA VAL A 120 -9.14 15.22 -3.96
C VAL A 120 -10.42 14.90 -4.71
N ARG A 121 -11.35 14.18 -4.07
CA ARG A 121 -12.66 13.85 -4.65
C ARG A 121 -13.47 15.10 -5.00
N THR A 122 -13.41 16.14 -4.16
CA THR A 122 -14.07 17.44 -4.41
C THR A 122 -13.28 18.35 -5.35
N LYS A 123 -12.16 17.88 -5.91
CA LYS A 123 -11.24 18.65 -6.79
C LYS A 123 -10.63 19.90 -6.13
N ALA A 124 -10.73 20.03 -4.80
CA ALA A 124 -10.08 21.09 -4.04
C ALA A 124 -8.54 20.92 -4.02
N TYR A 125 -8.07 19.67 -4.11
CA TYR A 125 -6.66 19.30 -4.15
C TYR A 125 -6.41 18.26 -5.25
N ARG A 126 -5.29 18.36 -5.95
CA ARG A 126 -4.94 17.39 -7.00
C ARG A 126 -4.27 16.13 -6.45
N PHE A 127 -3.58 16.24 -5.32
CA PHE A 127 -2.75 15.16 -4.79
C PHE A 127 -3.05 14.87 -3.31
N CYS A 128 -3.15 13.59 -2.97
CA CYS A 128 -3.20 13.07 -1.61
C CYS A 128 -2.41 11.76 -1.54
N TRP A 129 -1.50 11.62 -0.59
CA TRP A 129 -0.66 10.42 -0.46
C TRP A 129 -0.19 10.22 0.97
N THR A 130 0.37 9.05 1.24
CA THR A 130 1.00 8.72 2.52
C THR A 130 2.50 8.51 2.34
N ALA A 131 3.27 8.90 3.36
CA ALA A 131 4.69 8.55 3.48
C ALA A 131 5.12 8.66 4.95
N TYR A 132 5.97 7.74 5.40
CA TYR A 132 6.48 7.73 6.78
C TYR A 132 5.37 7.76 7.83
N GLY A 133 4.24 7.07 7.57
CA GLY A 133 3.08 7.05 8.43
C GLY A 133 2.29 8.36 8.52
N LYS A 134 2.65 9.38 7.73
CA LYS A 134 1.99 10.68 7.65
C LYS A 134 1.15 10.79 6.38
N VAL A 135 0.13 11.63 6.44
CA VAL A 135 -0.77 11.95 5.31
C VAL A 135 -0.42 13.32 4.78
N PHE A 136 -0.31 13.44 3.47
CA PHE A 136 0.04 14.68 2.78
C PHE A 136 -0.99 15.00 1.70
N VAL A 137 -1.24 16.29 1.49
CA VAL A 137 -2.03 16.81 0.38
C VAL A 137 -1.31 17.96 -0.31
N ARG A 138 -1.58 18.16 -1.59
CA ARG A 138 -1.04 19.26 -2.38
C ARG A 138 -2.06 19.72 -3.42
N LYS A 139 -2.30 21.03 -3.48
CA LYS A 139 -3.38 21.59 -4.32
C LYS A 139 -3.10 21.39 -5.80
N ASP A 140 -1.90 21.76 -6.24
CA ASP A 140 -1.39 21.60 -7.60
C ASP A 140 0.15 21.49 -7.57
N GLU A 141 0.78 21.42 -8.74
CA GLU A 141 2.23 21.30 -8.91
C GLU A 141 3.04 22.49 -8.41
N ASN A 142 2.42 23.63 -8.13
CA ASN A 142 3.08 24.87 -7.70
C ASN A 142 2.81 25.20 -6.23
N SER A 143 1.80 24.56 -5.63
CA SER A 143 1.41 24.79 -4.24
C SER A 143 2.33 24.06 -3.25
N PRO A 144 2.45 24.54 -1.99
CA PRO A 144 3.19 23.84 -0.95
C PRO A 144 2.53 22.51 -0.57
N ILE A 145 3.34 21.57 -0.09
CA ILE A 145 2.88 20.31 0.48
C ILE A 145 2.35 20.56 1.90
N ILE A 146 1.14 20.09 2.19
CA ILE A 146 0.51 20.20 3.51
C ILE A 146 0.48 18.82 4.16
N THR A 147 0.98 18.72 5.39
CA THR A 147 0.81 17.52 6.21
C THR A 147 -0.51 17.58 6.97
N ILE A 148 -1.33 16.55 6.87
CA ILE A 148 -2.59 16.41 7.61
C ILE A 148 -2.31 15.79 8.98
N LYS A 149 -2.62 16.53 10.05
CA LYS A 149 -2.35 16.13 11.44
C LYS A 149 -3.60 15.70 12.22
N ASN A 150 -4.77 16.20 11.81
CA ASN A 150 -6.05 15.94 12.47
C ASN A 150 -7.24 16.14 11.50
N GLU A 151 -8.43 15.73 11.92
CA GLU A 151 -9.67 15.84 11.12
C GLU A 151 -10.11 17.31 10.94
N THR A 152 -9.94 18.16 11.96
CA THR A 152 -10.31 19.59 11.91
C THR A 152 -9.60 20.33 10.79
N GLN A 153 -8.31 20.03 10.55
CA GLN A 153 -7.54 20.59 9.45
C GLN A 153 -8.17 20.25 8.10
N ILE A 154 -8.65 19.02 7.91
CA ILE A 154 -9.33 18.60 6.67
C ILE A 154 -10.61 19.40 6.47
N SER A 155 -11.43 19.55 7.53
CA SER A 155 -12.66 20.35 7.47
C SER A 155 -12.40 21.81 7.10
N TYR A 156 -11.33 22.42 7.65
CA TYR A 156 -10.94 23.79 7.30
C TYR A 156 -10.51 23.91 5.82
N LEU A 157 -9.72 22.96 5.33
CA LEU A 157 -9.25 22.95 3.94
C LEU A 157 -10.38 22.73 2.92
N LEU A 158 -11.44 22.02 3.30
CA LEU A 158 -12.65 21.84 2.48
C LEU A 158 -13.48 23.13 2.37
N LYS A 159 -13.55 23.95 3.42
CA LYS A 159 -14.33 25.20 3.44
C LYS A 159 -13.66 26.35 2.70
N LYS A 160 -12.34 26.30 2.52
CA LYS A 160 -11.53 27.36 1.90
C LYS A 160 -11.54 27.31 0.37
N ASN A 161 -12.07 26.23 -0.22
CA ASN A 161 -12.23 26.08 -1.67
C ASN A 161 -13.71 26.07 -2.02
#